data_AF-A0A7W0T8G4-F1
#
_entry.id   AF-A0A7W0T8G4-F1
#
_cell.length_a   1.000
_cell.length_b   1.000
_cell.length_c   1.000
_cell.angle_alpha   90.00
_cell.angle_beta   90.00
_cell.angle_gamma   90.00
#
_symmetry.space_group_name_H-M   'P 1'
#
loop_
_entity.id
_entity.type
_entity.pdbx_description
1 polymer ?
#
loop_
_entity_poly.entity_id
_entity_poly.type
_entity_poly.pdbx_seq_one_letter_code
_entity_poly.pdbx_strand_id
1 'polypeptide(L)'
;PGQGAHPEAERRLREALATLRAEEIEAHGQVAHPDPFTAAMHALRDERIDSILISTFPERRGSSWLRRDVVGRLKKESKVPVEHIVVEPGQVGSSPVRAER
;
A
#
# COMPACT_ATOMS: atom_id res chain seq x y z
N PRO A 1 1.50 16.28 -16.92
CA PRO A 1 0.23 16.06 -16.19
C PRO A 1 0.43 16.41 -14.71
N GLY A 2 -0.20 17.49 -14.25
CA GLY A 2 0.09 18.13 -12.97
C GLY A 2 -0.25 17.26 -11.77
N GLN A 3 0.64 17.28 -10.78
CA GLN A 3 0.36 16.90 -9.40
C GLN A 3 -0.80 17.78 -8.92
N GLY A 4 -2.02 17.27 -9.01
CA GLY A 4 -3.11 17.80 -8.20
C GLY A 4 -2.75 17.47 -6.75
N ALA A 5 -2.82 18.45 -5.85
CA ALA A 5 -2.75 18.16 -4.43
C ALA A 5 -3.83 17.12 -4.12
N HIS A 6 -3.45 15.99 -3.53
CA HIS A 6 -4.37 14.92 -3.15
C HIS A 6 -4.52 14.93 -1.63
N PRO A 7 -5.16 15.96 -1.03
CA PRO A 7 -5.11 16.19 0.41
C PRO A 7 -5.68 15.02 1.22
N GLU A 8 -6.67 14.31 0.68
CA GLU A 8 -7.22 13.12 1.33
C GLU A 8 -6.29 11.90 1.24
N ALA A 9 -5.57 11.74 0.13
CA ALA A 9 -4.57 10.69 0.01
C ALA A 9 -3.37 10.97 0.92
N GLU A 10 -2.92 12.22 0.99
CA GLU A 10 -1.86 12.67 1.90
C GLU A 10 -2.26 12.52 3.36
N ARG A 11 -3.51 12.82 3.72
CA ARG A 11 -4.03 12.58 5.08
C ARG A 11 -3.95 11.10 5.43
N ARG A 12 -4.48 10.22 4.57
CA ARG A 12 -4.45 8.76 4.77
C ARG A 12 -3.03 8.22 4.87
N LEU A 13 -2.11 8.73 4.03
CA LEU A 13 -0.70 8.36 4.08
C LEU A 13 -0.07 8.76 5.42
N ARG A 14 -0.29 10.00 5.88
CA ARG A 14 0.24 10.47 7.17
C ARG A 14 -0.27 9.64 8.35
N GLU A 15 -1.54 9.26 8.33
CA GLU A 15 -2.15 8.38 9.34
C GLU A 15 -1.49 6.99 9.34
N ALA A 16 -1.35 6.35 8.17
CA ALA A 16 -0.71 5.05 8.05
C ALA A 16 0.75 5.07 8.54
N LEU A 17 1.53 6.09 8.14
CA LEU A 17 2.92 6.24 8.60
C LEU A 17 3.01 6.53 10.09
N ALA A 18 2.03 7.23 10.68
CA ALA A 18 1.99 7.46 12.12
C ALA A 18 1.75 6.16 12.88
N THR A 19 0.87 5.28 12.40
CA THR A 19 0.65 3.95 12.96
C THR A 19 1.92 3.10 12.90
N LEU A 20 2.60 3.06 11.75
CA LEU A 20 3.85 2.30 11.62
C LEU A 20 4.94 2.81 12.57
N ARG A 21 5.10 4.13 12.70
CA ARG A 21 6.06 4.72 13.64
C ARG A 21 5.73 4.43 15.10
N ALA A 22 4.45 4.37 15.47
CA ALA A 22 4.04 4.03 16.84
C ALA A 22 4.43 2.60 17.22
N GLU A 23 4.54 1.70 16.23
CA GLU A 23 5.03 0.33 16.37
C GLU A 23 6.55 0.23 16.14
N GLU A 24 7.28 1.36 16.18
CA GLU A 24 8.73 1.47 15.96
C GLU A 24 9.20 0.95 14.58
N ILE A 25 8.30 0.92 13.59
CA ILE A 25 8.62 0.53 12.21
C ILE A 25 9.15 1.74 11.45
N GLU A 26 10.39 1.64 10.97
CA GLU A 26 10.98 2.64 10.08
C GLU A 26 10.32 2.56 8.70
N ALA A 27 9.48 3.53 8.38
CA ALA A 27 8.73 3.57 7.12
C ALA A 27 8.69 4.98 6.52
N HIS A 28 8.83 5.04 5.20
CA HIS A 28 8.54 6.21 4.39
C HIS A 28 7.42 5.88 3.40
N GLY A 29 6.83 6.90 2.79
CA GLY A 29 5.77 6.67 1.80
C GLY A 29 5.42 7.93 1.04
N GLN A 30 4.75 7.73 -0.08
CA GLN A 30 4.39 8.77 -1.03
C GLN A 30 3.03 8.48 -1.67
N VAL A 31 2.30 9.53 -2.05
CA VAL A 31 1.14 9.40 -2.93
C VAL A 31 1.66 9.27 -4.35
N ALA A 32 1.53 8.06 -4.91
CA ALA A 32 2.06 7.71 -6.22
C ALA A 32 0.97 7.74 -7.30
N HIS A 33 1.22 7.01 -8.40
CA HIS A 33 0.28 6.87 -9.50
C HIS A 33 -1.05 6.21 -9.03
N PRO A 34 -2.22 6.66 -9.52
CA PRO A 34 -3.52 6.12 -9.11
C PRO A 34 -3.77 4.66 -9.54
N ASP A 35 -3.10 4.20 -10.61
CA ASP A 35 -3.03 2.78 -10.95
C ASP A 35 -1.90 2.09 -10.16
N PRO A 36 -2.21 1.07 -9.33
CA PRO A 36 -1.25 0.44 -8.41
C PRO A 36 -0.14 -0.34 -9.12
N PHE A 37 -0.45 -0.95 -10.27
CA PHE A 37 0.57 -1.67 -11.05
C PHE A 37 1.63 -0.67 -11.54
N THR A 38 1.19 0.44 -12.13
CA THR A 38 2.07 1.51 -12.59
C THR A 38 2.87 2.11 -11.45
N ALA A 39 2.25 2.35 -10.28
CA ALA A 39 2.93 2.87 -9.10
C ALA A 39 4.08 1.94 -8.64
N ALA A 40 3.82 0.64 -8.53
CA ALA A 40 4.82 -0.33 -8.13
C ALA A 40 5.96 -0.45 -9.14
N MET A 41 5.66 -0.49 -10.45
CA MET A 41 6.70 -0.56 -11.48
C MET A 41 7.58 0.70 -11.54
N HIS A 42 7.02 1.88 -11.24
CA HIS A 42 7.82 3.10 -11.09
C HIS A 42 8.74 3.01 -9.88
N ALA A 43 8.25 2.58 -8.71
CA ALA A 43 9.07 2.42 -7.52
C ALA A 43 10.24 1.43 -7.75
N LEU A 44 9.99 0.29 -8.40
CA LEU A 44 11.04 -0.68 -8.76
C LEU A 44 12.12 -0.12 -9.69
N ARG A 45 11.76 0.86 -10.52
CA ARG A 45 12.70 1.51 -11.46
C ARG A 45 13.52 2.57 -10.75
N ASP A 46 12.89 3.32 -9.87
CA ASP A 46 13.46 4.51 -9.25
C ASP A 46 14.26 4.16 -7.97
N GLU A 47 13.96 3.01 -7.34
CA GLU A 47 14.58 2.54 -6.09
C GLU A 47 15.04 1.08 -6.18
N ARG A 48 16.00 0.69 -5.33
CA ARG A 48 16.36 -0.72 -5.14
C ARG A 48 15.43 -1.34 -4.10
N ILE A 49 14.43 -2.05 -4.58
CA ILE A 49 13.46 -2.78 -3.78
C ILE A 49 13.81 -4.27 -3.80
N ASP A 50 13.86 -4.91 -2.64
CA ASP A 50 14.15 -6.33 -2.52
C ASP A 50 12.89 -7.21 -2.51
N SER A 51 11.73 -6.64 -2.17
CA SER A 51 10.45 -7.35 -2.14
C SER A 51 9.26 -6.39 -2.19
N ILE A 52 8.10 -6.90 -2.62
CA ILE A 52 6.83 -6.16 -2.65
C ILE A 52 5.82 -6.85 -1.74
N LEU A 53 5.21 -6.08 -0.85
CA LEU A 53 4.07 -6.50 -0.04
C LEU A 53 2.79 -5.82 -0.56
N ILE A 54 1.78 -6.62 -0.89
CA ILE A 54 0.46 -6.13 -1.29
C ILE A 54 -0.55 -6.54 -0.23
N SER A 55 -1.23 -5.57 0.38
CA SER A 55 -2.33 -5.82 1.32
C SER A 55 -3.66 -5.42 0.67
N THR A 56 -4.62 -6.34 0.64
CA THR A 56 -5.96 -6.06 0.08
C THR A 56 -7.07 -6.69 0.92
N PHE A 57 -8.28 -6.14 0.79
CA PHE A 57 -9.49 -6.88 1.17
C PHE A 57 -9.80 -8.03 0.20
N PRO A 58 -10.57 -9.04 0.63
CA PRO A 58 -10.95 -10.16 -0.22
C PRO A 58 -11.74 -9.71 -1.46
N GLU A 59 -11.62 -10.47 -2.56
CA GLU A 59 -12.25 -10.16 -3.84
C GLU A 59 -13.78 -10.03 -3.75
N ARG A 60 -14.42 -10.87 -2.92
CA ARG A 60 -15.88 -10.83 -2.67
C ARG A 60 -16.39 -9.48 -2.14
N ARG A 61 -15.51 -8.62 -1.60
CA ARG A 61 -15.84 -7.26 -1.16
C ARG A 61 -15.60 -6.20 -2.23
N GLY A 62 -15.19 -6.62 -3.42
CA GLY A 62 -15.03 -5.76 -4.57
C GLY A 62 -13.70 -5.03 -4.66
N SER A 63 -12.62 -5.65 -4.17
CA SER A 63 -11.26 -5.16 -4.41
C SER A 63 -11.03 -4.99 -5.91
N SER A 64 -10.92 -3.74 -6.36
CA SER A 64 -10.73 -3.41 -7.78
C SER A 64 -9.39 -3.90 -8.31
N TRP A 65 -8.40 -4.07 -7.43
CA TRP A 65 -7.06 -4.54 -7.77
C TRP A 65 -7.06 -6.04 -8.07
N LEU A 66 -7.79 -6.84 -7.29
CA LEU A 66 -7.91 -8.27 -7.52
C LEU A 66 -8.69 -8.56 -8.80
N ARG A 67 -9.79 -7.84 -9.05
CA ARG A 67 -10.55 -7.94 -10.31
C ARG A 67 -9.72 -7.62 -11.56
N ARG A 68 -8.68 -6.79 -11.42
CA ARG A 68 -7.76 -6.39 -12.51
C ARG A 68 -6.46 -7.21 -12.52
N ASP A 69 -6.40 -8.28 -11.72
CA ASP A 69 -5.22 -9.14 -11.55
C ASP A 69 -3.91 -8.38 -11.33
N VAL A 70 -3.94 -7.32 -10.51
CA VAL A 70 -2.75 -6.51 -10.20
C VAL A 70 -1.66 -7.38 -9.55
N VAL A 71 -2.06 -8.30 -8.67
CA VAL A 71 -1.14 -9.19 -7.95
C VAL A 71 -0.45 -10.16 -8.90
N GLY A 72 -1.20 -10.84 -9.78
CA GLY A 72 -0.62 -11.77 -10.75
C GLY A 72 0.34 -11.06 -11.71
N ARG A 73 -0.04 -9.87 -12.18
CA ARG A 73 0.83 -9.04 -13.03
C ARG A 73 2.11 -8.61 -12.33
N LEU A 74 2.04 -8.17 -11.07
CA LEU A 74 3.24 -7.79 -10.32
C LEU A 74 4.15 -8.99 -10.04
N LYS A 75 3.58 -10.15 -9.69
CA LYS A 75 4.36 -11.40 -9.55
C LYS A 75 5.12 -11.77 -10.81
N LYS A 76 4.54 -11.50 -11.98
CA LYS A 76 5.15 -11.81 -13.28
C LYS A 76 6.23 -10.80 -13.68
N GLU A 77 5.98 -9.51 -13.51
CA GLU A 77 6.78 -8.44 -14.13
C GLU A 77 7.82 -7.79 -13.19
N SER A 78 7.62 -7.86 -11.86
CA SER A 78 8.45 -7.12 -10.89
C SER A 78 9.87 -7.66 -10.71
N LYS A 79 10.11 -8.93 -11.05
CA LYS A 79 11.39 -9.65 -10.85
C LYS A 79 11.89 -9.72 -9.40
N VAL A 80 11.07 -9.31 -8.44
CA VAL A 80 11.31 -9.41 -7.00
C VAL A 80 10.22 -10.26 -6.36
N PRO A 81 10.46 -10.88 -5.18
CA PRO A 81 9.42 -11.54 -4.42
C PRO A 81 8.20 -10.64 -4.19
N VAL A 82 7.01 -11.15 -4.49
CA VAL A 82 5.74 -10.46 -4.23
C VAL A 82 4.90 -11.30 -3.27
N GLU A 83 4.71 -10.77 -2.07
CA GLU A 83 3.82 -11.33 -1.05
C GLU A 83 2.47 -10.61 -1.10
N HIS A 84 1.39 -11.39 -1.03
CA HIS A 84 0.03 -10.86 -1.03
C HIS A 84 -0.68 -11.29 0.24
N ILE A 85 -0.99 -10.31 1.08
CA ILE A 85 -1.76 -10.48 2.31
C ILE A 85 -3.21 -10.08 2.04
N VAL A 86 -4.13 -11.00 2.32
CA VAL A 86 -5.56 -10.71 2.31
C VAL A 86 -6.03 -10.55 3.75
N VAL A 87 -6.61 -9.39 4.06
CA VAL A 87 -7.07 -9.04 5.41
C VAL A 87 -8.59 -8.93 5.41
N GLU A 88 -9.28 -9.58 6.35
CA GLU A 88 -10.73 -9.37 6.51
C GLU A 88 -11.01 -8.02 7.16
N PRO A 89 -12.07 -7.30 6.76
CA PRO A 89 -12.41 -6.01 7.38
C PRO A 89 -12.57 -6.06 8.90
N GLY A 90 -13.09 -7.16 9.44
CA GLY A 90 -13.22 -7.36 10.89
C GLY A 90 -11.91 -7.56 11.65
N GLN A 91 -10.81 -7.81 10.92
CA GLN A 91 -9.45 -7.89 11.47
C GLN A 91 -8.74 -6.54 11.45
N VAL A 92 -9.28 -5.54 10.74
CA VAL A 92 -8.77 -4.17 10.80
C VAL A 92 -9.25 -3.58 12.11
N GLY A 93 -8.46 -3.77 13.16
CA GLY A 93 -8.67 -3.13 14.43
C GLY A 93 -8.60 -1.62 14.26
N SER A 94 -9.63 -0.91 14.72
CA SER A 94 -9.50 0.50 15.09
C SER A 94 -8.57 0.57 16.30
N SER A 95 -7.26 0.41 16.12
CA SER A 95 -6.34 0.70 17.21
C SER A 95 -6.50 2.20 17.50
N PRO A 96 -7.02 2.59 18.68
CA PRO A 96 -6.87 3.97 19.09
C PRO A 96 -5.35 4.18 19.15
N VAL A 97 -4.86 5.26 18.52
CA VAL A 97 -3.53 5.78 18.81
C VAL A 97 -3.46 5.84 20.33
N ARG A 98 -2.67 4.93 20.94
CA ARG A 98 -2.48 4.90 22.38
C ARG A 98 -1.70 6.16 22.69
N ALA A 99 -2.42 7.19 23.11
CA ALA A 99 -1.85 8.41 23.63
C ALA A 99 -1.16 8.06 24.96
N GLU A 100 0.05 7.55 24.89
CA GLU A 100 1.00 7.59 25.99
C GLU A 100 1.91 8.80 25.78
N ARG A 101 1.46 9.96 26.26
CA ARG A 101 2.00 10.67 27.43
C ARG A 101 1.23 11.97 27.67
#